data_AF-A0A9D8AU37-F1
#
_entry.id   AF-A0A9D8AU37-F1
#
_cell.length_a   1.000
_cell.length_b   1.000
_cell.length_c   1.000
_cell.angle_alpha   90.00
_cell.angle_beta   90.00
_cell.angle_gamma   90.00
#
_symmetry.space_group_name_H-M   'P 1'
#
loop_
_entity.id
_entity.type
_entity.pdbx_description
1 polymer ?
#
loop_
_entity_poly.entity_id
_entity_poly.type
_entity_poly.pdbx_seq_one_letter_code
_entity_poly.pdbx_strand_id
1 'polypeptide(L)'
;MAGTLVRTRADAMEIGLVSPGESPSATEAIEGVLNEALVFCAQKMGMENHEAVVGLLRQRDRAACGYWLYRTAVQVASALGSMDRNVKAVYILDYDATPEDLCFGVSSQGSLVIHLIVWSEPRTAALCSLIAALDRALAQACTDLLVRPAVKSLLDAHVVDDADVEGCIGHGALLHSIHHRPMQVWERGDSTRRSL
;
A
#
# COMPACT_ATOMS: atom_id res chain seq x y z
N MET A 1 76.05 36.54 -1.20
CA MET A 1 75.29 35.47 -0.55
C MET A 1 73.95 36.05 -0.11
N ALA A 2 72.89 35.79 -0.87
CA ALA A 2 71.52 36.22 -0.55
C ALA A 2 70.65 34.97 -0.69
N GLY A 3 70.18 34.46 0.45
CA GLY A 3 69.40 33.23 0.54
C GLY A 3 67.90 33.50 0.43
N THR A 4 67.28 32.83 -0.53
CA THR A 4 65.85 32.77 -0.80
C THR A 4 65.11 32.04 0.34
N LEU A 5 64.11 32.69 0.95
CA LEU A 5 63.19 32.05 1.90
C LEU A 5 61.92 31.60 1.19
N VAL A 6 61.68 30.29 1.27
CA VAL A 6 60.59 29.55 0.66
C VAL A 6 59.32 29.65 1.50
N ARG A 7 58.23 29.76 0.75
CA ARG A 7 56.81 29.85 1.11
C ARG A 7 56.33 28.54 1.76
N THR A 8 55.64 28.61 2.90
CA THR A 8 54.81 27.49 3.41
C THR A 8 53.40 28.02 3.67
N ARG A 9 52.45 27.57 2.85
CA ARG A 9 51.02 27.85 2.93
C ARG A 9 50.38 26.70 3.70
N ALA A 10 49.62 27.02 4.74
CA ALA A 10 48.82 26.06 5.48
C ALA A 10 47.63 25.59 4.62
N ASP A 11 47.59 24.29 4.31
CA ASP A 11 46.40 23.62 3.78
C ASP A 11 45.49 23.23 4.94
N ALA A 12 44.28 23.79 4.93
CA ALA A 12 43.17 23.34 5.75
C ALA A 12 42.51 22.16 5.03
N MET A 13 42.50 20.99 5.68
CA MET A 13 41.82 19.80 5.18
C MET A 13 40.33 19.91 5.55
N GLU A 14 39.50 20.35 4.60
CA GLU A 14 38.05 20.13 4.65
C GLU A 14 37.79 18.64 4.50
N ILE A 15 37.42 17.99 5.60
CA ILE A 15 36.83 16.65 5.55
C ILE A 15 35.40 16.85 5.07
N GLY A 16 35.20 16.58 3.78
CA GLY A 16 33.87 16.47 3.18
C GLY A 16 33.05 15.44 3.95
N LEU A 17 32.11 15.94 4.76
CA LEU A 17 31.02 15.16 5.30
C LEU A 17 30.17 14.68 4.11
N VAL A 18 30.44 13.46 3.68
CA VAL A 18 29.52 12.69 2.85
C VAL A 18 28.23 12.55 3.65
N SER A 19 27.18 13.25 3.23
CA SER A 19 25.86 13.12 3.83
C SER A 19 25.42 11.65 3.74
N PRO A 20 25.09 11.00 4.87
CA PRO A 20 24.57 9.64 4.85
C PRO A 20 23.18 9.66 4.21
N GLY A 21 22.92 8.65 3.37
CA GLY A 21 21.81 8.61 2.43
C GLY A 21 20.46 8.99 3.03
N GLU A 22 19.79 9.93 2.36
CA GLU A 22 18.36 10.15 2.49
C GLU A 22 17.64 8.86 2.07
N SER A 23 17.15 8.12 3.05
CA SER A 23 16.09 7.15 2.83
C SER A 23 14.92 7.89 2.17
N PRO A 24 14.30 7.33 1.12
CA PRO A 24 13.18 7.99 0.45
C PRO A 24 12.14 8.38 1.49
N SER A 25 11.65 9.62 1.39
CA SER A 25 10.59 10.09 2.27
C SER A 25 9.39 9.14 2.17
N ALA A 26 8.63 8.97 3.25
CA ALA A 26 7.43 8.12 3.23
C ALA A 26 6.47 8.47 2.08
N THR A 27 6.47 9.75 1.65
CA THR A 27 5.74 10.23 0.47
C THR A 27 6.27 9.66 -0.84
N GLU A 28 7.59 9.64 -1.05
CA GLU A 28 8.21 9.09 -2.26
C GLU A 28 8.00 7.58 -2.36
N ALA A 29 8.03 6.87 -1.23
CA ALA A 29 7.70 5.46 -1.18
C ALA A 29 6.24 5.20 -1.61
N ILE A 30 5.31 6.08 -1.22
CA ILE A 30 3.89 5.97 -1.56
C ILE A 30 3.62 6.35 -3.01
N GLU A 31 4.30 7.35 -3.56
CA GLU A 31 4.26 7.64 -4.99
C GLU A 31 4.80 6.46 -5.80
N GLY A 32 5.87 5.82 -5.34
CA GLY A 32 6.40 4.57 -5.90
C GLY A 32 5.37 3.45 -5.94
N VAL A 33 4.65 3.24 -4.83
CA VAL A 33 3.51 2.29 -4.73
C VAL A 33 2.47 2.59 -5.83
N LEU A 34 1.96 3.83 -5.88
CA LEU A 34 0.92 4.19 -6.84
C LEU A 34 1.37 4.10 -8.30
N ASN A 35 2.61 4.50 -8.60
CA ASN A 35 3.16 4.42 -9.95
C ASN A 35 3.33 2.98 -10.40
N GLU A 36 3.85 2.10 -9.54
CA GLU A 36 3.94 0.68 -9.85
C GLU A 36 2.54 0.05 -10.02
N ALA A 37 1.52 0.51 -9.29
CA ALA A 37 0.14 0.12 -9.51
C ALA A 37 -0.40 0.56 -10.89
N LEU A 38 -0.02 1.74 -11.37
CA LEU A 38 -0.37 2.21 -12.72
C LEU A 38 0.31 1.38 -13.80
N VAL A 39 1.60 1.07 -13.64
CA VAL A 39 2.35 0.21 -14.58
C VAL A 39 1.72 -1.18 -14.66
N PHE A 40 1.40 -1.78 -13.51
CA PHE A 40 0.70 -3.06 -13.47
C PHE A 40 -0.66 -3.01 -14.17
N CYS A 41 -1.44 -1.96 -13.91
CA CYS A 41 -2.74 -1.77 -14.54
C CYS A 41 -2.61 -1.64 -16.06
N ALA A 42 -1.65 -0.85 -16.56
CA ALA A 42 -1.39 -0.71 -17.99
C ALA A 42 -1.08 -2.07 -18.64
N GLN A 43 -0.21 -2.86 -18.01
CA GLN A 43 0.12 -4.22 -18.47
C GLN A 43 -1.11 -5.13 -18.51
N LYS A 44 -1.95 -5.12 -17.47
CA LYS A 44 -3.17 -5.95 -17.43
C LYS A 44 -4.24 -5.52 -18.44
N MET A 45 -4.27 -4.25 -18.79
CA MET A 45 -5.21 -3.70 -19.77
C MET A 45 -4.67 -3.71 -21.21
N GLY A 46 -3.43 -4.18 -21.43
CA GLY A 46 -2.79 -4.17 -22.74
C GLY A 46 -2.53 -2.75 -23.27
N MET A 47 -2.31 -1.79 -22.37
CA MET A 47 -2.05 -0.39 -22.71
C MET A 47 -0.55 -0.11 -22.70
N GLU A 48 -0.09 0.70 -23.64
CA GLU A 48 1.34 1.02 -23.80
C GLU A 48 1.83 2.10 -22.82
N ASN A 49 0.93 2.90 -22.25
CA ASN A 49 1.27 4.04 -21.39
C ASN A 49 0.37 4.12 -20.13
N HIS A 50 0.98 4.42 -18.98
CA HIS A 50 0.29 4.66 -17.72
C HIS A 50 -0.62 5.91 -17.75
N GLU A 51 -0.34 6.92 -18.60
CA GLU A 51 -1.21 8.10 -18.69
C GLU A 51 -2.60 7.75 -19.21
N ALA A 52 -2.67 6.76 -20.11
CA ALA A 52 -3.94 6.25 -20.62
C ALA A 52 -4.75 5.59 -19.49
N VAL A 53 -4.08 4.86 -18.59
CA VAL A 53 -4.69 4.31 -17.38
C VAL A 53 -5.18 5.42 -16.45
N VAL A 54 -4.40 6.48 -16.23
CA VAL A 54 -4.84 7.64 -15.44
C VAL A 54 -6.10 8.26 -16.04
N GLY A 55 -6.17 8.36 -17.37
CA GLY A 55 -7.38 8.80 -18.09
C GLY A 55 -8.61 7.92 -17.78
N LEU A 56 -8.43 6.59 -17.75
CA LEU A 56 -9.49 5.64 -17.41
C LEU A 56 -9.90 5.69 -15.92
N LEU A 57 -8.92 5.80 -15.01
CA LEU A 57 -9.18 6.00 -13.57
C LEU A 57 -9.96 7.28 -13.32
N ARG A 58 -9.61 8.36 -14.04
CA ARG A 58 -10.36 9.63 -14.01
C ARG A 58 -11.77 9.46 -14.56
N GLN A 59 -12.04 8.50 -15.44
CA GLN A 59 -13.39 8.21 -15.95
C GLN A 59 -14.14 7.20 -15.09
N ARG A 60 -13.55 6.71 -13.99
CA ARG A 60 -14.11 5.63 -13.14
C ARG A 60 -14.34 4.34 -13.92
N ASP A 61 -13.49 4.07 -14.91
CA ASP A 61 -13.51 2.80 -15.61
C ASP A 61 -13.32 1.65 -14.61
N ARG A 62 -14.27 0.71 -14.61
CA ARG A 62 -14.33 -0.35 -13.58
C ARG A 62 -13.11 -1.25 -13.64
N ALA A 63 -12.64 -1.60 -14.84
CA ALA A 63 -11.49 -2.50 -14.99
C ALA A 63 -10.19 -1.82 -14.55
N ALA A 64 -9.98 -0.57 -14.95
CA ALA A 64 -8.82 0.21 -14.53
C ALA A 64 -8.79 0.40 -13.01
N CYS A 65 -9.92 0.81 -12.41
CA CYS A 65 -10.03 0.95 -10.96
C CYS A 65 -9.77 -0.39 -10.25
N GLY A 66 -10.37 -1.49 -10.72
CA GLY A 66 -10.17 -2.82 -10.13
C GLY A 66 -8.71 -3.26 -10.10
N TYR A 67 -8.00 -3.20 -11.24
CA TYR A 67 -6.59 -3.60 -11.30
C TYR A 67 -5.68 -2.70 -10.47
N TRP A 68 -5.92 -1.38 -10.51
CA TRP A 68 -5.11 -0.42 -9.77
C TRP A 68 -5.33 -0.52 -8.26
N LEU A 69 -6.58 -0.66 -7.79
CA LEU A 69 -6.89 -0.87 -6.37
C LEU A 69 -6.32 -2.19 -5.86
N TYR A 70 -6.47 -3.27 -6.64
CA TYR A 70 -5.89 -4.57 -6.30
C TYR A 70 -4.37 -4.47 -6.12
N ARG A 71 -3.65 -3.85 -7.06
CA ARG A 71 -2.19 -3.76 -6.96
C ARG A 71 -1.74 -2.87 -5.80
N THR A 72 -2.44 -1.74 -5.59
CA THR A 72 -2.20 -0.85 -4.44
C THR A 72 -2.38 -1.62 -3.13
N ALA A 73 -3.45 -2.42 -3.01
CA ALA A 73 -3.73 -3.23 -1.83
C ALA A 73 -2.62 -4.27 -1.55
N VAL A 74 -2.11 -4.94 -2.59
CA VAL A 74 -0.99 -5.89 -2.47
C VAL A 74 0.27 -5.21 -1.93
N GLN A 75 0.60 -4.01 -2.42
CA GLN A 75 1.77 -3.27 -1.96
C GLN A 75 1.61 -2.75 -0.53
N VAL A 76 0.44 -2.22 -0.19
CA VAL A 76 0.10 -1.80 1.19
C VAL A 76 0.23 -2.99 2.14
N ALA A 77 -0.32 -4.14 1.77
CA ALA A 77 -0.23 -5.36 2.55
C ALA A 77 1.23 -5.80 2.77
N SER A 78 2.06 -5.73 1.74
CA SER A 78 3.50 -6.00 1.83
C SER A 78 4.23 -5.01 2.74
N ALA A 79 3.90 -3.72 2.67
CA ALA A 79 4.48 -2.69 3.52
C ALA A 79 4.11 -2.93 5.00
N LEU A 80 2.82 -3.17 5.29
CA LEU A 80 2.34 -3.50 6.63
C LEU A 80 3.07 -4.71 7.22
N GLY A 81 3.18 -5.79 6.45
CA GLY A 81 3.87 -7.00 6.89
C GLY A 81 5.38 -6.83 7.09
N SER A 82 6.01 -5.89 6.38
CA SER A 82 7.43 -5.57 6.55
C SER A 82 7.69 -4.65 7.74
N MET A 83 6.77 -3.73 8.03
CA MET A 83 6.91 -2.70 9.07
C MET A 83 6.45 -3.17 10.45
N ASP A 84 5.46 -4.07 10.52
CA ASP A 84 4.97 -4.63 11.78
C ASP A 84 5.09 -6.16 11.78
N ARG A 85 5.95 -6.67 12.66
CA ARG A 85 6.21 -8.10 12.84
C ARG A 85 4.98 -8.88 13.32
N ASN A 86 4.03 -8.21 13.96
CA ASN A 86 2.85 -8.83 14.55
C ASN A 86 1.77 -9.13 13.48
N VAL A 87 1.85 -8.49 12.31
CA VAL A 87 0.96 -8.79 11.18
C VAL A 87 1.27 -10.20 10.67
N LYS A 88 0.26 -11.06 10.72
CA LYS A 88 0.28 -12.46 10.28
C LYS A 88 -0.20 -12.58 8.83
N ALA A 89 -1.27 -11.91 8.47
CA ALA A 89 -1.84 -11.92 7.13
C ALA A 89 -2.65 -10.66 6.85
N VAL A 90 -2.83 -10.35 5.57
CA VAL A 90 -3.69 -9.26 5.09
C VAL A 90 -4.59 -9.76 3.97
N TYR A 91 -5.86 -9.41 4.05
CA TYR A 91 -6.90 -9.82 3.11
C TYR A 91 -7.61 -8.61 2.52
N ILE A 92 -7.99 -8.68 1.26
CA ILE A 92 -8.94 -7.76 0.62
C ILE A 92 -10.35 -8.31 0.84
N LEU A 93 -11.25 -7.44 1.31
CA LEU A 93 -12.68 -7.72 1.38
C LEU A 93 -13.37 -7.04 0.20
N ASP A 94 -13.92 -7.84 -0.72
CA ASP A 94 -14.73 -7.32 -1.81
C ASP A 94 -16.21 -7.46 -1.45
N TYR A 95 -16.84 -6.35 -1.09
CA TYR A 95 -18.26 -6.32 -0.74
C TYR A 95 -19.18 -6.47 -1.97
N ASP A 96 -18.68 -6.21 -3.18
CA ASP A 96 -19.48 -6.23 -4.43
C ASP A 96 -19.42 -7.61 -5.14
N ALA A 97 -18.83 -8.62 -4.50
CA ALA A 97 -18.63 -9.95 -5.09
C ALA A 97 -19.84 -10.89 -4.97
N THR A 98 -20.99 -10.40 -4.49
CA THR A 98 -22.21 -11.21 -4.46
C THR A 98 -22.89 -11.21 -5.84
N PRO A 99 -23.40 -12.36 -6.32
CA PRO A 99 -24.18 -12.42 -7.57
C PRO A 99 -25.36 -11.43 -7.58
N GLU A 100 -25.92 -11.14 -6.41
CA GLU A 100 -27.05 -10.23 -6.23
C GLU A 100 -26.66 -8.76 -6.51
N ASP A 101 -25.47 -8.31 -6.11
CA ASP A 101 -25.01 -6.92 -6.35
C ASP A 101 -24.72 -6.65 -7.84
N LEU A 102 -24.29 -7.68 -8.57
CA LEU A 102 -24.17 -7.63 -10.04
C LEU A 102 -25.54 -7.55 -10.73
N CYS A 103 -26.59 -8.14 -10.14
CA CYS A 103 -27.96 -8.15 -10.68
C CYS A 103 -28.72 -6.84 -10.46
N PHE A 104 -28.44 -6.09 -9.38
CA PHE A 104 -29.13 -4.82 -9.10
C PHE A 104 -28.38 -3.58 -9.57
N GLY A 105 -27.21 -3.72 -10.20
CA GLY A 105 -26.43 -2.59 -10.71
C GLY A 105 -25.88 -1.66 -9.63
N VAL A 106 -26.06 -2.03 -8.35
CA VAL A 106 -25.54 -1.34 -7.17
C VAL A 106 -24.20 -1.95 -6.77
N SER A 107 -23.33 -2.24 -7.74
CA SER A 107 -21.89 -2.16 -7.45
C SER A 107 -21.64 -0.77 -6.86
N SER A 108 -20.75 -0.62 -5.90
CA SER A 108 -20.32 0.67 -5.36
C SER A 108 -19.59 1.47 -6.45
N GLN A 109 -20.38 1.98 -7.41
CA GLN A 109 -19.96 2.63 -8.64
C GLN A 109 -19.08 3.84 -8.30
N GLY A 110 -17.76 3.65 -8.37
CA GLY A 110 -16.79 4.72 -8.21
C GLY A 110 -16.26 4.98 -6.79
N SER A 111 -16.40 4.05 -5.85
CA SER A 111 -15.57 4.10 -4.63
C SER A 111 -14.12 3.71 -4.97
N LEU A 112 -13.13 4.44 -4.45
CA LEU A 112 -11.70 4.04 -4.51
C LEU A 112 -11.24 3.43 -3.19
N VAL A 113 -12.17 3.12 -2.29
CA VAL A 113 -11.82 2.58 -0.98
C VAL A 113 -11.45 1.11 -1.13
N ILE A 114 -10.31 0.74 -0.55
CA ILE A 114 -9.79 -0.60 -0.44
C ILE A 114 -10.16 -1.10 0.95
N HIS A 115 -11.03 -2.10 1.03
CA HIS A 115 -11.39 -2.71 2.30
C HIS A 115 -10.41 -3.83 2.64
N LEU A 116 -9.74 -3.72 3.78
CA LEU A 116 -8.72 -4.66 4.24
C LEU A 116 -9.09 -5.29 5.58
N ILE A 117 -8.78 -6.58 5.74
CA ILE A 117 -8.71 -7.24 7.04
C ILE A 117 -7.23 -7.50 7.32
N VAL A 118 -6.72 -6.94 8.40
CA VAL A 118 -5.33 -7.11 8.84
C VAL A 118 -5.33 -8.03 10.06
N TRP A 119 -4.92 -9.27 9.87
CA TRP A 119 -4.77 -10.22 10.97
C TRP A 119 -3.42 -10.00 11.65
N SER A 120 -3.44 -9.59 12.92
CA SER A 120 -2.25 -9.29 13.72
C SER A 120 -2.37 -9.81 15.14
N GLU A 121 -1.27 -10.27 15.72
CA GLU A 121 -1.21 -10.63 17.14
C GLU A 121 0.06 -10.06 17.83
N PRO A 122 -0.09 -9.20 18.85
CA PRO A 122 -1.34 -8.59 19.33
C PRO A 122 -1.87 -7.49 18.40
N ARG A 123 -3.13 -7.08 18.59
CA ARG A 123 -3.65 -5.81 18.05
C ARG A 123 -2.98 -4.64 18.78
N THR A 124 -2.20 -3.82 18.08
CA THR A 124 -1.47 -2.69 18.68
C THR A 124 -1.97 -1.33 18.20
N ALA A 125 -1.88 -0.32 19.07
CA ALA A 125 -2.14 1.08 18.69
C ALA A 125 -1.13 1.59 17.66
N ALA A 126 0.09 1.04 17.64
CA ALA A 126 1.12 1.37 16.67
C ALA A 126 0.70 0.92 15.25
N LEU A 127 0.19 -0.31 15.10
CA LEU A 127 -0.33 -0.81 13.83
C LEU A 127 -1.50 0.05 13.31
N CYS A 128 -2.46 0.36 14.17
CA CYS A 128 -3.57 1.24 13.80
C CYS A 128 -3.07 2.63 13.35
N SER A 129 -2.05 3.18 14.02
CA SER A 129 -1.44 4.46 13.66
C SER A 129 -0.70 4.39 12.33
N LEU A 130 -0.02 3.28 12.05
CA LEU A 130 0.65 3.04 10.78
C LEU A 130 -0.36 2.98 9.63
N ILE A 131 -1.43 2.21 9.79
CA ILE A 131 -2.53 2.12 8.82
C ILE A 131 -3.11 3.52 8.54
N ALA A 132 -3.42 4.30 9.58
CA ALA A 132 -3.95 5.65 9.43
C ALA A 132 -2.96 6.64 8.79
N ALA A 133 -1.65 6.42 8.94
CA ALA A 133 -0.63 7.20 8.25
C ALA A 133 -0.56 6.85 6.76
N LEU A 134 -0.59 5.55 6.42
CA LEU A 134 -0.63 5.07 5.04
C LEU A 134 -1.89 5.55 4.33
N ASP A 135 -3.07 5.44 4.96
CA ASP A 135 -4.32 5.91 4.38
C ASP A 135 -4.27 7.39 3.99
N ARG A 136 -3.84 8.25 4.93
CA ARG A 136 -3.74 9.70 4.67
C ARG A 136 -2.79 10.02 3.52
N ALA A 137 -1.63 9.39 3.50
CA ALA A 137 -0.63 9.67 2.48
C ALA A 137 -1.02 9.10 1.11
N LEU A 138 -1.67 7.93 1.06
CA LEU A 138 -2.28 7.40 -0.17
C LEU A 138 -3.42 8.27 -0.66
N ALA A 139 -4.32 8.71 0.22
CA ALA A 139 -5.44 9.58 -0.13
C ALA A 139 -4.96 10.92 -0.71
N GLN A 140 -3.88 11.49 -0.15
CA GLN A 140 -3.24 12.69 -0.69
C GLN A 140 -2.65 12.42 -2.08
N ALA A 141 -1.80 11.41 -2.23
CA ALA A 141 -1.16 11.10 -3.52
C ALA A 141 -2.20 10.76 -4.62
N CYS A 142 -3.30 10.09 -4.26
CA CYS A 142 -4.43 9.84 -5.16
C CYS A 142 -5.17 11.10 -5.58
N THR A 143 -5.32 12.06 -4.66
CA THR A 143 -5.92 13.36 -4.96
C THR A 143 -5.09 14.09 -6.01
N ASP A 144 -3.78 14.08 -5.85
CA ASP A 144 -2.83 14.73 -6.76
C ASP A 144 -2.83 14.05 -8.14
N LEU A 145 -2.89 12.72 -8.19
CA LEU A 145 -2.92 11.94 -9.42
C LEU A 145 -4.22 12.15 -10.24
N LEU A 146 -5.37 12.10 -9.57
CA LEU A 146 -6.68 12.06 -10.23
C LEU A 146 -7.25 13.44 -10.56
N VAL A 147 -6.69 14.53 -10.02
CA VAL A 147 -7.13 15.92 -10.26
C VAL A 147 -8.64 16.06 -10.06
N ARG A 148 -9.15 15.47 -8.98
CA ARG A 148 -10.57 15.37 -8.60
C ARG A 148 -10.74 15.96 -7.18
N PRO A 149 -11.98 16.21 -6.71
CA PRO A 149 -12.18 16.60 -5.31
C PRO A 149 -11.46 15.63 -4.37
N ALA A 150 -10.91 16.17 -3.29
CA ALA A 150 -10.02 15.46 -2.37
C ALA A 150 -10.56 14.08 -1.99
N VAL A 151 -9.75 13.05 -2.24
CA VAL A 151 -9.98 11.70 -1.73
C VAL A 151 -9.75 11.76 -0.23
N LYS A 152 -10.79 11.44 0.55
CA LYS A 152 -10.71 11.53 2.03
C LYS A 152 -9.98 10.35 2.64
N SER A 153 -10.12 9.18 2.03
CA SER A 153 -9.56 7.91 2.47
C SER A 153 -9.51 6.98 1.26
N LEU A 154 -8.44 6.20 1.18
CA LEU A 154 -8.25 5.11 0.21
C LEU A 154 -8.33 3.75 0.90
N LEU A 155 -8.06 3.67 2.20
CA LEU A 155 -8.03 2.42 2.96
C LEU A 155 -9.09 2.42 4.05
N ASP A 156 -9.89 1.36 4.07
CA ASP A 156 -10.75 1.00 5.19
C ASP A 156 -10.28 -0.34 5.75
N ALA A 157 -9.45 -0.28 6.81
CA ALA A 157 -8.76 -1.45 7.31
C ALA A 157 -9.24 -1.83 8.72
N HIS A 158 -9.64 -3.09 8.88
CA HIS A 158 -10.04 -3.68 10.14
C HIS A 158 -8.93 -4.61 10.66
N VAL A 159 -8.32 -4.23 11.79
CA VAL A 159 -7.33 -5.09 12.45
C VAL A 159 -8.07 -6.13 13.29
N VAL A 160 -7.79 -7.41 13.10
CA VAL A 160 -8.34 -8.52 13.89
C VAL A 160 -7.21 -9.30 14.56
N ASP A 161 -7.46 -9.84 15.75
CA ASP A 161 -6.52 -10.73 16.44
C ASP A 161 -6.98 -12.19 16.41
N ASP A 162 -6.19 -13.08 17.01
CA ASP A 162 -6.50 -14.51 17.05
C ASP A 162 -7.84 -14.80 17.75
N ALA A 163 -8.18 -14.04 18.80
CA ALA A 163 -9.44 -14.23 19.49
C ALA A 163 -10.64 -13.84 18.61
N ASP A 164 -10.52 -12.77 17.82
CA ASP A 164 -11.54 -12.39 16.84
C ASP A 164 -11.72 -13.47 15.75
N VAL A 165 -10.62 -14.07 15.29
CA VAL A 165 -10.63 -15.08 14.22
C VAL A 165 -11.16 -16.42 14.73
N GLU A 166 -10.60 -16.95 15.82
CA GLU A 166 -11.00 -18.22 16.43
C GLU A 166 -12.42 -18.17 16.99
N GLY A 167 -12.80 -17.04 17.58
CA GLY A 167 -14.14 -16.80 18.10
C GLY A 167 -15.18 -16.48 17.04
N CYS A 168 -14.78 -16.32 15.76
CA CYS A 168 -15.65 -15.87 14.67
C CYS A 168 -16.40 -14.57 15.03
N ILE A 169 -15.67 -13.55 15.51
CA ILE A 169 -16.23 -12.27 15.97
C ILE A 169 -15.93 -11.18 14.94
N GLY A 170 -16.96 -10.38 14.62
CA GLY A 170 -16.83 -9.22 13.73
C GLY A 170 -16.20 -9.57 12.37
N HIS A 171 -15.16 -8.84 11.98
CA HIS A 171 -14.44 -9.09 10.72
C HIS A 171 -13.63 -10.40 10.73
N GLY A 172 -13.29 -10.95 11.90
CA GLY A 172 -12.61 -12.24 12.03
C GLY A 172 -13.48 -13.40 11.53
N ALA A 173 -14.80 -13.30 11.67
CA ALA A 173 -15.75 -14.28 11.15
C ALA A 173 -15.68 -14.45 9.62
N LEU A 174 -15.33 -13.38 8.90
CA LEU A 174 -15.29 -13.39 7.43
C LEU A 174 -14.18 -14.29 6.90
N LEU A 175 -13.09 -14.50 7.65
CA LEU A 175 -12.01 -15.40 7.22
C LEU A 175 -12.45 -16.87 7.11
N HIS A 176 -13.52 -17.24 7.82
CA HIS A 176 -14.16 -18.56 7.76
C HIS A 176 -15.40 -18.60 6.85
N SER A 177 -15.80 -17.45 6.27
CA SER A 177 -16.98 -17.36 5.41
C SER A 177 -16.77 -18.09 4.08
N ILE A 178 -17.74 -18.91 3.70
CA ILE A 178 -17.76 -19.59 2.39
C ILE A 178 -18.32 -18.67 1.31
N HIS A 179 -19.23 -17.77 1.66
CA HIS A 179 -19.95 -16.91 0.71
C HIS A 179 -19.22 -15.60 0.41
N HIS A 180 -18.45 -15.08 1.36
CA HIS A 180 -17.76 -13.80 1.26
C HIS A 180 -16.30 -13.94 1.67
N ARG A 181 -15.62 -14.97 1.15
CA ARG A 181 -14.26 -15.28 1.59
C ARG A 181 -13.30 -14.15 1.14
N PRO A 182 -12.66 -13.44 2.09
CA PRO A 182 -11.71 -12.39 1.74
C PRO A 182 -10.52 -12.98 0.97
N MET A 183 -10.01 -12.21 0.01
CA MET A 183 -8.87 -12.61 -0.80
C MET A 183 -7.58 -12.32 -0.05
N GLN A 184 -6.82 -13.36 0.31
CA GLN A 184 -5.51 -13.18 0.93
C GLN A 184 -4.53 -12.58 -0.09
N VAL A 185 -3.96 -11.43 0.24
CA VAL A 185 -2.98 -10.73 -0.62
C VAL A 185 -1.59 -10.69 -0.04
N TRP A 186 -1.46 -10.99 1.25
CA TRP A 186 -0.18 -11.11 1.92
C TRP A 186 -0.29 -12.06 3.11
N GLU A 187 0.77 -12.82 3.34
CA GLU A 187 0.93 -13.69 4.50
C GLU A 187 2.38 -13.64 4.95
N ARG A 188 2.59 -13.65 6.26
CA ARG A 188 3.92 -13.90 6.81
C ARG A 188 4.25 -15.35 6.52
N GLY A 189 5.16 -15.58 5.59
CA GLY A 189 5.64 -16.92 5.31
C GLY A 189 6.17 -17.56 6.58
N ASP A 190 5.49 -18.61 7.05
CA ASP A 190 6.11 -19.57 7.95
C ASP A 190 7.32 -20.14 7.21
N SER A 191 8.51 -19.94 7.75
CA SER A 191 9.74 -20.56 7.25
C SER A 191 9.73 -22.10 7.45
N THR A 192 8.58 -22.72 7.69
CA THR A 192 8.45 -24.10 8.20
C THR A 192 7.43 -24.97 7.47
N ARG A 193 6.93 -24.60 6.29
CA ARG A 193 6.11 -25.55 5.46
C ARG A 193 6.42 -25.47 3.96
N ARG A 194 7.64 -25.87 3.59
CA ARG A 194 7.92 -26.48 2.26
C ARG A 194 8.87 -27.67 2.43
N SER A 195 8.33 -28.75 2.99
CA SER A 195 8.88 -30.09 2.84
C SER A 195 7.83 -31.10 3.30
N LEU A 196 6.88 -31.39 2.41
CA LEU A 196 6.22 -32.68 2.24
C LEU A 196 5.87 -32.84 0.76
#